data_AF-A0A963JRM1-F1
#
_entry.id   AF-A0A963JRM1-F1
#
_cell.length_a   1.000
_cell.length_b   1.000
_cell.length_c   1.000
_cell.angle_alpha   90.00
_cell.angle_beta   90.00
_cell.angle_gamma   90.00
#
_symmetry.space_group_name_H-M   'P 1'
#
loop_
_entity.id
_entity.type
_entity.pdbx_description
1 polymer ?
#
loop_
_entity_poly.entity_id
_entity_poly.type
_entity_poly.pdbx_seq_one_letter_code
_entity_poly.pdbx_strand_id
1 'polypeptide(L)'
;FLERVLYGAPLEEVATWGSETALTEWLERDPQQGDLRLFLHIAADLDLQALGRGPDRTLSYGAFADPQGRHAMAPGVWDGQQLHAVDFAQITEDARHAWLAEGAGPLHPAQGLTKPDADKPGAYTWNKAPRLAGQVLETGALARQLAQGQPLLRALWQRSRGNVFTRVLARAMELAQLVLLAQDCL
;
A
#
# COMPACT_ATOMS: atom_id res chain seq x y z
N PHE A 1 5.53 -4.04 22.32
CA PHE A 1 5.89 -2.75 21.68
C PHE A 1 4.66 -2.11 21.03
N LEU A 2 4.02 -2.76 20.04
CA LEU A 2 2.89 -2.20 19.30
C LEU A 2 1.77 -1.63 20.20
N GLU A 3 1.24 -2.43 21.12
CA GLU A 3 0.12 -1.98 21.96
C GLU A 3 0.48 -0.87 22.94
N ARG A 4 1.70 -0.91 23.51
CA ARG A 4 2.11 0.01 24.59
C ARG A 4 2.75 1.30 24.08
N VAL A 5 3.46 1.24 22.96
CA VAL A 5 4.31 2.33 22.45
C VAL A 5 3.76 2.90 21.14
N LEU A 6 3.43 2.07 20.16
CA LEU A 6 2.93 2.57 18.88
C LEU A 6 1.48 3.05 19.00
N TYR A 7 0.61 2.23 19.59
CA TYR A 7 -0.83 2.49 19.66
C TYR A 7 -1.30 3.04 20.99
N GLY A 8 -0.76 2.60 22.13
CA GLY A 8 -1.44 2.85 23.41
C GLY A 8 -2.85 2.26 23.42
N ALA A 9 -3.04 1.09 22.79
CA ALA A 9 -4.31 0.38 22.67
C ALA A 9 -4.07 -1.10 22.31
N PRO A 10 -4.99 -2.02 22.65
CA PRO A 10 -4.94 -3.42 22.21
C PRO A 10 -4.96 -3.55 20.69
N LEU A 11 -4.33 -4.60 20.15
CA LEU A 11 -4.27 -4.82 18.69
C LEU A 11 -5.66 -5.04 18.07
N GLU A 12 -6.56 -5.69 18.80
CA GLU A 12 -7.94 -5.98 18.37
C GLU A 12 -8.74 -4.69 18.19
N GLU A 13 -8.51 -3.68 19.04
CA GLU A 13 -9.13 -2.37 18.87
C GLU A 13 -8.64 -1.70 17.58
N VAL A 14 -7.34 -1.69 17.33
CA VAL A 14 -6.74 -1.08 16.13
C VAL A 14 -7.20 -1.79 14.86
N ALA A 15 -7.31 -3.12 14.90
CA ALA A 15 -7.75 -3.93 13.76
C ALA A 15 -9.22 -3.69 13.38
N THR A 16 -10.03 -3.13 14.29
CA THR A 16 -11.47 -2.91 14.08
C THR A 16 -11.83 -1.49 13.62
N TRP A 17 -10.86 -0.59 13.44
CA TRP A 17 -11.15 0.76 12.97
C TRP A 17 -11.86 0.78 11.62
N GLY A 18 -13.13 1.17 11.63
CA GLY A 18 -13.99 1.11 10.44
C GLY A 18 -14.38 2.46 9.84
N SER A 19 -14.14 3.57 10.54
CA SER A 19 -14.64 4.89 10.15
C SER A 19 -13.72 6.02 10.61
N GLU A 20 -13.83 7.18 9.95
CA GLU A 20 -13.11 8.40 10.36
C GLU A 20 -13.51 8.83 11.77
N THR A 21 -14.79 8.68 12.14
CA THR A 21 -15.29 8.95 13.50
C THR A 21 -14.58 8.09 14.54
N ALA A 22 -14.47 6.77 14.33
CA ALA A 22 -13.80 5.87 15.28
C ALA A 22 -12.31 6.22 15.45
N LEU A 23 -11.65 6.63 14.35
CA LEU A 23 -10.26 7.09 14.41
C LEU A 23 -10.13 8.38 15.21
N THR A 24 -11.03 9.35 14.99
CA THR A 24 -11.05 10.62 15.75
C THR A 24 -11.33 10.38 17.23
N GLU A 25 -12.33 9.57 17.57
CA GLU A 25 -12.64 9.22 18.96
C GLU A 25 -11.44 8.55 19.65
N TRP A 26 -10.72 7.68 18.94
CA TRP A 26 -9.49 7.06 19.46
C TRP A 26 -8.35 8.06 19.65
N LEU A 27 -8.20 9.04 18.75
CA LEU A 27 -7.22 10.12 18.85
C LEU A 27 -7.49 11.02 20.07
N GLU A 28 -8.75 11.40 20.29
CA GLU A 28 -9.17 12.34 21.33
C GLU A 28 -9.16 11.72 22.74
N ARG A 29 -9.31 10.40 22.85
CA ARG A 29 -9.41 9.69 24.14
C ARG A 29 -8.17 9.82 25.02
N ASP A 30 -6.98 9.75 24.41
CA ASP A 30 -5.71 9.91 25.13
C ASP A 30 -4.63 10.53 24.20
N PRO A 31 -4.70 11.84 23.90
CA PRO A 31 -3.94 12.46 22.81
C PRO A 31 -2.41 12.37 22.96
N GLN A 32 -1.92 12.16 24.18
CA GLN A 32 -0.48 12.11 24.49
C GLN A 32 0.08 10.68 24.49
N GLN A 33 -0.77 9.66 24.36
CA GLN A 33 -0.36 8.27 24.43
C GLN A 33 -0.17 7.67 23.04
N GLY A 34 1.00 7.10 22.78
CA GLY A 34 1.28 6.32 21.58
C GLY A 34 1.84 7.11 20.39
N ASP A 35 2.87 6.57 19.75
CA ASP A 35 3.58 7.21 18.65
C ASP A 35 2.69 7.48 17.43
N LEU A 36 1.70 6.61 17.17
CA LEU A 36 0.77 6.81 16.07
C LEU A 36 -0.14 8.02 16.33
N ARG A 37 -0.59 8.27 17.56
CA ARG A 37 -1.35 9.49 17.87
C ARG A 37 -0.51 10.73 17.63
N LEU A 38 0.73 10.73 18.13
CA LEU A 38 1.67 11.82 17.89
C LEU A 38 1.86 12.08 16.39
N PHE A 39 2.09 11.02 15.60
CA PHE A 39 2.22 11.12 14.15
C PHE A 39 0.96 11.71 13.51
N LEU A 40 -0.24 11.28 13.89
CA LEU A 40 -1.49 11.74 13.29
C LEU A 40 -1.77 13.22 13.64
N HIS A 41 -1.39 13.70 14.82
CA HIS A 41 -1.42 15.12 15.15
C HIS A 41 -0.45 15.93 14.27
N ILE A 42 0.79 15.45 14.11
CA ILE A 42 1.77 16.08 13.20
C ILE A 42 1.26 16.07 11.76
N ALA A 43 0.62 14.97 11.33
CA ALA A 43 0.10 14.84 9.98
C ALA A 43 -1.03 15.84 9.70
N ALA A 44 -1.86 16.15 10.71
CA ALA A 44 -2.87 17.18 10.63
C ALA A 44 -2.25 18.59 10.61
N ASP A 45 -1.30 18.86 11.51
CA ASP A 45 -0.61 20.17 11.62
C ASP A 45 0.16 20.55 10.34
N LEU A 46 0.81 19.56 9.71
CA LEU A 46 1.59 19.74 8.49
C LEU A 46 0.80 19.48 7.20
N ASP A 47 -0.52 19.25 7.28
CA ASP A 47 -1.41 18.92 6.16
C ASP A 47 -0.85 17.81 5.24
N LEU A 48 -0.32 16.73 5.83
CA LEU A 48 0.32 15.65 5.07
C LEU A 48 -0.65 14.89 4.14
N GLN A 49 -1.95 15.07 4.32
CA GLN A 49 -2.98 14.58 3.40
C GLN A 49 -2.91 15.26 2.01
N ALA A 50 -2.34 16.47 1.91
CA ALA A 50 -2.14 17.19 0.66
C ALA A 50 -0.83 16.79 -0.06
N LEU A 51 0.04 16.01 0.59
CA LEU A 51 1.36 15.67 0.08
C LEU A 51 1.47 14.23 -0.42
N GLY A 52 2.33 14.02 -1.42
CA GLY A 52 2.70 12.69 -1.90
C GLY A 52 1.57 11.95 -2.63
N ARG A 53 0.76 12.66 -3.43
CA ARG A 53 -0.30 12.04 -4.24
C ARG A 53 0.21 10.84 -5.04
N GLY A 54 -0.47 9.69 -4.90
CA GLY A 54 -0.21 8.48 -5.67
C GLY A 54 -0.75 8.52 -7.11
N PRO A 55 -0.58 7.45 -7.89
CA PRO A 55 -1.01 7.35 -9.29
C PRO A 55 -2.53 7.11 -9.46
N ASP A 56 -3.33 7.27 -8.39
CA ASP A 56 -4.77 7.01 -8.33
C ASP A 56 -5.21 5.58 -8.75
N ARG A 57 -4.26 4.65 -8.82
CA ARG A 57 -4.49 3.23 -9.10
C ARG A 57 -3.56 2.38 -8.24
N THR A 58 -4.09 1.33 -7.61
CA THR A 58 -3.29 0.47 -6.73
C THR A 58 -3.41 -1.01 -7.09
N LEU A 59 -2.35 -1.77 -6.84
CA LEU A 59 -2.30 -3.22 -7.04
C LEU A 59 -1.93 -3.94 -5.73
N SER A 60 -2.75 -4.92 -5.36
CA SER A 60 -2.44 -5.96 -4.40
C SER A 60 -2.30 -7.30 -5.12
N TYR A 61 -1.20 -8.01 -4.88
CA TYR A 61 -1.03 -9.40 -5.32
C TYR A 61 -1.78 -10.41 -4.43
N GLY A 62 -2.33 -9.96 -3.31
CA GLY A 62 -2.83 -10.81 -2.24
C GLY A 62 -1.71 -11.32 -1.32
N ALA A 63 -2.06 -11.75 -0.12
CA ALA A 63 -1.12 -12.37 0.83
C ALA A 63 -1.81 -13.42 1.71
N PHE A 64 -1.00 -14.38 2.19
CA PHE A 64 -1.41 -15.48 3.08
C PHE A 64 -2.58 -16.29 2.51
N ALA A 65 -2.36 -16.92 1.36
CA ALA A 65 -3.33 -17.83 0.77
C ALA A 65 -3.38 -19.14 1.57
N ASP A 66 -4.59 -19.59 1.91
CA ASP A 66 -4.83 -20.94 2.42
C ASP A 66 -4.73 -22.00 1.28
N PRO A 67 -4.73 -23.31 1.59
CA PRO A 67 -4.68 -24.36 0.56
C PRO A 67 -5.87 -24.34 -0.42
N GLN A 68 -6.96 -23.64 -0.09
CA GLN A 68 -8.11 -23.44 -0.96
C GLN A 68 -7.97 -22.17 -1.83
N GLY A 69 -6.85 -21.44 -1.72
CA GLY A 69 -6.56 -20.23 -2.48
C GLY A 69 -7.22 -18.96 -1.94
N ARG A 70 -7.84 -19.01 -0.74
CA ARG A 70 -8.40 -17.82 -0.10
C ARG A 70 -7.28 -17.04 0.57
N HIS A 71 -7.18 -15.76 0.24
CA HIS A 71 -6.15 -14.89 0.81
C HIS A 71 -6.67 -14.19 2.05
N ALA A 72 -5.88 -14.17 3.14
CA ALA A 72 -6.19 -13.33 4.29
C ALA A 72 -6.12 -11.82 3.94
N MET A 73 -5.33 -11.46 2.94
CA MET A 73 -5.33 -10.13 2.32
C MET A 73 -5.62 -10.24 0.83
N ALA A 74 -6.70 -9.61 0.36
CA ALA A 74 -7.23 -9.81 -0.98
C ALA A 74 -6.28 -9.31 -2.09
N PRO A 75 -6.17 -10.05 -3.21
CA PRO A 75 -5.60 -9.54 -4.45
C PRO A 75 -6.60 -8.60 -5.15
N GLY A 76 -6.08 -7.72 -6.01
CA GLY A 76 -6.91 -6.91 -6.90
C GLY A 76 -6.29 -5.59 -7.31
N VAL A 77 -6.88 -4.99 -8.34
CA VAL A 77 -6.57 -3.64 -8.79
C VAL A 77 -7.69 -2.71 -8.34
N TRP A 78 -7.38 -1.75 -7.49
CA TRP A 78 -8.30 -0.68 -7.14
C TRP A 78 -8.06 0.50 -8.09
N ASP A 79 -9.07 0.87 -8.88
CA ASP A 79 -9.03 2.00 -9.83
C ASP A 79 -9.45 3.34 -9.20
N GLY A 80 -9.72 3.32 -7.90
CA GLY A 80 -10.22 4.45 -7.16
C GLY A 80 -11.70 4.41 -6.84
N GLN A 81 -12.45 3.48 -7.44
CA GLN A 81 -13.89 3.33 -7.23
C GLN A 81 -14.31 1.86 -7.12
N GLN A 82 -13.72 0.98 -7.92
CA GLN A 82 -14.05 -0.44 -8.01
C GLN A 82 -12.80 -1.31 -7.91
N LEU A 83 -13.02 -2.52 -7.40
CA LEU A 83 -12.01 -3.56 -7.36
C LEU A 83 -12.12 -4.43 -8.61
N HIS A 84 -11.03 -4.56 -9.33
CA HIS A 84 -10.92 -5.40 -10.52
C HIS A 84 -10.01 -6.59 -10.25
N ALA A 85 -10.28 -7.71 -10.91
CA ALA A 85 -9.36 -8.84 -10.93
C ALA A 85 -8.03 -8.43 -11.58
N VAL A 86 -6.92 -9.01 -11.10
CA VAL A 86 -5.60 -8.73 -11.66
C VAL A 86 -5.36 -9.62 -12.87
N ASP A 87 -5.12 -9.02 -14.02
CA ASP A 87 -4.59 -9.73 -15.19
C ASP A 87 -3.06 -9.63 -15.20
N PHE A 88 -2.39 -10.60 -14.58
CA PHE A 88 -0.94 -10.61 -14.46
C PHE A 88 -0.22 -10.71 -15.81
N ALA A 89 -0.88 -11.20 -16.87
CA ALA A 89 -0.27 -11.26 -18.20
C ALA A 89 -0.01 -9.87 -18.80
N GLN A 90 -0.69 -8.84 -18.29
CA GLN A 90 -0.51 -7.44 -18.72
C GLN A 90 0.59 -6.69 -17.96
N ILE A 91 1.35 -7.38 -17.11
CA ILE A 91 2.49 -6.78 -16.40
C ILE A 91 3.69 -6.70 -17.34
N THR A 92 4.25 -5.50 -17.43
CA THR A 92 5.47 -5.25 -18.21
C THR A 92 6.45 -4.42 -17.40
N GLU A 93 7.74 -4.58 -17.68
CA GLU A 93 8.81 -3.81 -17.10
C GLU A 93 9.53 -3.04 -18.21
N ASP A 94 9.56 -1.71 -18.12
CA ASP A 94 10.29 -0.85 -19.04
C ASP A 94 11.71 -0.55 -18.50
N ALA A 95 12.73 -0.77 -19.33
CA ALA A 95 14.14 -0.53 -19.00
C ALA A 95 14.72 0.72 -19.69
N ARG A 96 13.91 1.54 -20.38
CA ARG A 96 14.36 2.72 -21.14
C ARG A 96 15.26 3.65 -20.34
N HIS A 97 14.90 3.94 -19.10
CA HIS A 97 15.64 4.84 -18.21
C HIS A 97 16.44 4.12 -17.12
N ALA A 98 16.53 2.79 -17.19
CA ALA A 98 17.36 2.00 -16.29
C ALA A 98 18.75 1.78 -16.90
N TRP A 99 19.79 1.62 -16.07
CA TRP A 99 21.14 1.18 -16.47
C TRP A 99 21.17 -0.30 -16.87
N LEU A 100 20.23 -0.68 -17.74
CA LEU A 100 20.01 -2.01 -18.26
C LEU A 100 19.83 -1.93 -19.77
N ALA A 101 20.38 -2.92 -20.48
CA ALA A 101 20.16 -3.08 -21.91
C ALA A 101 18.66 -3.12 -22.21
N GLU A 102 18.26 -2.36 -23.23
CA GLU A 102 16.87 -2.32 -23.70
C GLU A 102 16.66 -3.41 -24.75
N GLY A 103 15.53 -4.13 -24.64
CA GLY A 103 15.04 -4.95 -25.74
C GLY A 103 14.36 -4.08 -26.81
N ALA A 104 13.36 -4.64 -27.49
CA ALA A 104 12.52 -3.88 -28.43
C ALA A 104 11.46 -2.98 -27.74
N GLY A 105 11.39 -2.99 -26.41
CA GLY A 105 10.40 -2.25 -25.62
C GLY A 105 10.18 -2.87 -24.23
N PRO A 106 9.09 -2.52 -23.53
CA PRO A 106 8.71 -3.13 -22.26
C PRO A 106 8.50 -4.64 -22.41
N LEU A 107 8.99 -5.42 -21.44
CA LEU A 107 8.93 -6.88 -21.47
C LEU A 107 8.11 -7.42 -20.30
N HIS A 108 7.36 -8.50 -20.52
CA HIS A 108 6.75 -9.24 -19.43
C HIS A 108 7.86 -9.92 -18.58
N PRO A 109 7.73 -10.01 -17.24
CA PRO A 109 8.79 -10.58 -16.38
C PRO A 109 9.26 -12.00 -16.78
N ALA A 110 8.33 -12.85 -17.26
CA ALA A 110 8.66 -14.20 -17.75
C ALA A 110 9.59 -14.23 -18.99
N GLN A 111 9.74 -13.09 -19.67
CA GLN A 111 10.63 -12.90 -20.83
C GLN A 111 11.62 -11.75 -20.55
N GLY A 112 11.87 -11.43 -19.28
CA GLY A 112 12.62 -10.25 -18.88
C GLY A 112 14.08 -10.26 -19.33
N LEU A 113 14.61 -9.07 -19.62
CA LEU A 113 16.04 -8.84 -19.87
C LEU A 113 16.64 -8.05 -18.69
N THR A 114 17.70 -8.60 -18.09
CA THR A 114 18.44 -7.95 -16.99
C THR A 114 19.92 -8.02 -17.28
N LYS A 115 20.38 -7.18 -18.21
CA LYS A 115 21.79 -7.05 -18.58
C LYS A 115 22.26 -5.64 -18.24
N PRO A 116 23.21 -5.44 -17.31
CA PRO A 116 23.72 -4.12 -16.96
C PRO A 116 24.28 -3.35 -18.17
N ASP A 117 24.00 -2.05 -18.20
CA ASP A 117 24.54 -1.08 -19.15
C ASP A 117 24.66 0.27 -18.44
N ALA A 118 25.77 0.45 -17.71
CA ALA A 118 25.97 1.60 -16.83
C ALA A 118 26.18 2.92 -17.60
N ASP A 119 26.66 2.83 -18.84
CA ASP A 119 26.94 3.99 -19.70
C ASP A 119 25.75 4.34 -20.61
N LYS A 120 24.61 3.65 -20.46
CA LYS A 120 23.40 3.87 -21.27
C LYS A 120 22.95 5.34 -21.22
N PRO A 121 22.94 6.06 -22.36
CA PRO A 121 22.49 7.46 -22.39
C PRO A 121 21.05 7.60 -21.92
N GLY A 122 20.78 8.60 -21.06
CA GLY A 122 19.44 8.90 -20.54
C GLY A 122 18.93 7.96 -19.44
N ALA A 123 19.74 6.99 -19.00
CA ALA A 123 19.47 6.21 -17.81
C ALA A 123 19.84 6.96 -16.52
N TYR A 124 19.08 6.72 -15.45
CA TYR A 124 19.30 7.39 -14.14
C TYR A 124 19.07 6.47 -12.93
N THR A 125 18.74 5.19 -13.14
CA THR A 125 18.37 4.26 -12.07
C THR A 125 18.73 2.81 -12.41
N TRP A 126 18.83 1.95 -11.41
CA TRP A 126 18.92 0.49 -11.60
C TRP A 126 17.55 -0.20 -11.63
N ASN A 127 16.49 0.53 -11.27
CA ASN A 127 15.14 -0.03 -11.22
C ASN A 127 14.47 0.07 -12.60
N LYS A 128 13.87 -1.02 -13.05
CA LYS A 128 12.92 -0.99 -14.16
C LYS A 128 11.65 -0.24 -13.75
N ALA A 129 10.85 0.15 -14.73
CA ALA A 129 9.57 0.83 -14.53
C ALA A 129 8.41 -0.15 -14.81
N PRO A 130 7.89 -0.88 -13.80
CA PRO A 130 6.77 -1.78 -13.98
C PRO A 130 5.47 -1.03 -14.31
N ARG A 131 4.63 -1.66 -15.13
CA ARG A 131 3.30 -1.17 -15.55
C ARG A 131 2.32 -2.34 -15.62
N LEU A 132 1.05 -2.07 -15.34
CA LEU A 132 -0.05 -2.99 -15.64
C LEU A 132 -0.91 -2.37 -16.74
N ALA A 133 -1.00 -3.05 -17.89
CA ALA A 133 -1.69 -2.52 -19.06
C ALA A 133 -1.18 -1.12 -19.47
N GLY A 134 0.14 -0.90 -19.35
CA GLY A 134 0.79 0.39 -19.64
C GLY A 134 0.63 1.48 -18.57
N GLN A 135 -0.12 1.24 -17.48
CA GLN A 135 -0.37 2.24 -16.45
C GLN A 135 0.52 2.08 -15.22
N VAL A 136 0.80 3.19 -14.53
CA VAL A 136 1.51 3.23 -13.24
C VAL A 136 0.54 2.84 -12.12
N LEU A 137 1.02 2.07 -11.14
CA LEU A 137 0.24 1.68 -9.96
C LEU A 137 1.07 1.80 -8.70
N GLU A 138 0.41 2.03 -7.58
CA GLU A 138 0.99 1.93 -6.24
C GLU A 138 0.72 0.55 -5.63
N THR A 139 1.70 -0.01 -4.91
CA THR A 139 1.57 -1.25 -4.15
C THR A 139 1.87 -1.01 -2.67
N GLY A 140 1.64 -2.01 -1.83
CA GLY A 140 1.92 -1.95 -0.39
C GLY A 140 0.67 -1.97 0.49
N ALA A 141 0.80 -1.52 1.74
CA ALA A 141 -0.25 -1.66 2.75
C ALA A 141 -1.55 -0.99 2.33
N LEU A 142 -1.50 0.25 1.84
CA LEU A 142 -2.69 0.94 1.34
C LEU A 142 -3.37 0.16 0.21
N ALA A 143 -2.62 -0.35 -0.76
CA ALA A 143 -3.16 -1.14 -1.86
C ALA A 143 -3.85 -2.43 -1.38
N ARG A 144 -3.25 -3.15 -0.42
CA ARG A 144 -3.83 -4.35 0.20
C ARG A 144 -5.12 -4.05 0.95
N GLN A 145 -5.14 -2.98 1.74
CA GLN A 145 -6.34 -2.59 2.49
C GLN A 145 -7.48 -2.12 1.57
N LEU A 146 -7.16 -1.37 0.50
CA LEU A 146 -8.15 -0.97 -0.50
C LEU A 146 -8.73 -2.19 -1.23
N ALA A 147 -7.88 -3.14 -1.63
CA ALA A 147 -8.32 -4.41 -2.21
C ALA A 147 -9.20 -5.21 -1.24
N GLN A 148 -8.81 -5.29 0.03
CA GLN A 148 -9.54 -6.00 1.08
C GLN A 148 -10.93 -5.41 1.39
N GLY A 149 -11.17 -4.14 1.04
CA GLY A 149 -12.44 -3.50 1.39
C GLY A 149 -12.42 -2.69 2.67
N GLN A 150 -11.25 -2.32 3.18
CA GLN A 150 -11.13 -1.59 4.45
C GLN A 150 -11.91 -0.26 4.39
N PRO A 151 -12.98 -0.09 5.18
CA PRO A 151 -13.93 1.01 5.00
C PRO A 151 -13.37 2.40 5.32
N LEU A 152 -12.59 2.53 6.40
CA LEU A 152 -11.92 3.79 6.76
C LEU A 152 -10.98 4.25 5.63
N LEU A 153 -10.12 3.35 5.13
CA LEU A 153 -9.16 3.70 4.09
C LEU A 153 -9.82 3.96 2.73
N ARG A 154 -10.92 3.27 2.41
CA ARG A 154 -11.73 3.59 1.22
C ARG A 154 -12.43 4.95 1.34
N ALA A 155 -12.94 5.31 2.51
CA ALA A 155 -13.53 6.63 2.75
C ALA A 155 -12.48 7.75 2.59
N LEU A 156 -11.34 7.61 3.25
CA LEU A 156 -10.21 8.53 3.12
C LEU A 156 -9.70 8.65 1.68
N TRP A 157 -9.68 7.54 0.94
CA TRP A 157 -9.31 7.54 -0.47
C TRP A 157 -10.28 8.39 -1.31
N GLN A 158 -11.59 8.32 -1.08
CA GLN A 158 -12.54 9.16 -1.82
C GLN A 158 -12.32 10.65 -1.55
N ARG A 159 -11.87 11.00 -0.33
CA ARG A 159 -11.62 12.39 0.07
C ARG A 159 -10.31 12.95 -0.49
N SER A 160 -9.22 12.20 -0.38
CA SER A 160 -7.85 12.72 -0.62
C SER A 160 -6.94 11.81 -1.44
N ARG A 161 -7.48 10.71 -1.99
CA ARG A 161 -6.71 9.66 -2.70
C ARG A 161 -5.57 9.10 -1.84
N GLY A 162 -4.62 8.39 -2.46
CA GLY A 162 -3.41 7.94 -1.78
C GLY A 162 -2.44 9.10 -1.56
N ASN A 163 -2.03 9.31 -0.31
CA ASN A 163 -1.12 10.38 0.11
C ASN A 163 -0.20 9.91 1.25
N VAL A 164 0.61 10.81 1.82
CA VAL A 164 1.51 10.46 2.94
C VAL A 164 0.72 9.91 4.14
N PHE A 165 -0.35 10.60 4.54
CA PHE A 165 -1.19 10.21 5.67
C PHE A 165 -1.79 8.81 5.50
N THR A 166 -2.46 8.54 4.38
CA THR A 166 -3.15 7.25 4.17
C THR A 166 -2.17 6.08 4.09
N ARG A 167 -0.95 6.29 3.58
CA ARG A 167 0.08 5.23 3.53
C ARG A 167 0.58 4.85 4.92
N VAL A 168 0.84 5.83 5.78
CA VAL A 168 1.33 5.57 7.13
C VAL A 168 0.22 4.95 7.97
N LEU A 169 -1.00 5.49 7.90
CA LEU A 169 -2.16 4.91 8.59
C LEU A 169 -2.41 3.47 8.14
N ALA A 170 -2.44 3.21 6.84
CA ALA A 170 -2.64 1.85 6.32
C ALA A 170 -1.55 0.88 6.78
N ARG A 171 -0.28 1.32 6.84
CA ARG A 171 0.82 0.50 7.37
C ARG A 171 0.64 0.20 8.85
N ALA A 172 0.24 1.20 9.64
CA ALA A 172 0.00 1.01 11.07
C ALA A 172 -1.16 0.02 11.30
N MET A 173 -2.29 0.20 10.63
CA MET A 173 -3.40 -0.75 10.70
C MET A 173 -2.99 -2.17 10.29
N GLU A 174 -2.22 -2.30 9.21
CA GLU A 174 -1.73 -3.59 8.73
C GLU A 174 -0.81 -4.29 9.73
N LEU A 175 0.03 -3.57 10.47
CA LEU A 175 0.87 -4.18 11.52
C LEU A 175 0.05 -4.85 12.62
N ALA A 176 -1.06 -4.23 13.05
CA ALA A 176 -1.96 -4.85 14.02
C ALA A 176 -2.61 -6.13 13.44
N GLN A 177 -3.12 -6.04 12.21
CA GLN A 177 -3.75 -7.17 11.52
C GLN A 177 -2.78 -8.34 11.31
N LEU A 178 -1.53 -8.07 10.92
CA LEU A 178 -0.50 -9.09 10.69
C LEU A 178 -0.13 -9.84 11.95
N VAL A 179 -0.03 -9.16 13.09
CA VAL A 179 0.31 -9.81 14.36
C VAL A 179 -0.83 -10.71 14.83
N LEU A 180 -2.08 -10.24 14.73
CA LEU A 180 -3.25 -11.06 15.03
C LEU A 180 -3.34 -12.28 14.10
N LEU A 181 -3.15 -12.08 12.79
CA LEU A 181 -3.14 -13.17 11.81
C LEU A 181 -2.04 -14.20 12.12
N ALA A 182 -0.86 -13.74 12.53
CA ALA A 182 0.24 -14.63 12.89
C ALA A 182 -0.05 -15.43 14.17
N GLN A 183 -0.78 -14.85 15.13
CA GLN A 183 -1.22 -15.56 16.34
C GLN A 183 -2.25 -16.66 16.02
N ASP A 184 -3.16 -16.41 15.08
CA ASP A 184 -4.18 -17.39 14.66
C ASP A 184 -3.61 -18.56 13.84
N CYS A 185 -2.40 -18.38 13.28
CA CYS A 185 -1.71 -19.37 12.45
C CYS A 185 -0.70 -20.24 13.24
N LEU A 186 -0.44 -19.92 14.51
CA LEU A 186 0.45 -20.66 15.43
C LEU A 186 -0.37 -21.53 16.38
#